data_AF-A0A4D4L0I8-F1
#
_entry.id   AF-A0A4D4L0I8-F1
#
_cell.length_a   1.000
_cell.length_b   1.000
_cell.length_c   1.000
_cell.angle_alpha   90.00
_cell.angle_beta   90.00
_cell.angle_gamma   90.00
#
_symmetry.space_group_name_H-M   'P 1'
#
loop_
_entity.id
_entity.type
_entity.pdbx_description
1 polymer ?
#
loop_
_entity_poly.entity_id
_entity_poly.type
_entity_poly.pdbx_seq_one_letter_code
_entity_poly.pdbx_strand_id
1 'polypeptide(L)'
;MTRLRTTGIAACAALLAVAALTGCNRESNGAGGGKVGIDMPRTDTDFWNSYQQYLEKGIDKGTVSALPLSNSQNDIGKLVANVQAFTDQGAKAVIMAPRTPGPSPPPWSSWRRRRSP
;
A
#
# COMPACT_ATOMS: atom_id res chain seq x y z
N MET A 1 14.35 -32.75 -48.13
CA MET A 1 13.84 -33.01 -46.76
C MET A 1 14.52 -32.09 -45.76
N THR A 2 13.85 -30.97 -45.47
CA THR A 2 13.70 -30.27 -44.18
C THR A 2 14.74 -30.51 -43.07
N ARG A 3 15.89 -29.81 -43.09
CA ARG A 3 16.80 -29.76 -41.91
C ARG A 3 17.49 -28.40 -41.68
N LEU A 4 16.83 -27.29 -41.99
CA LEU A 4 17.40 -25.95 -41.71
C LEU A 4 16.45 -24.99 -40.97
N ARG A 5 15.38 -25.51 -40.35
CA ARG A 5 14.40 -24.69 -39.62
C ARG A 5 14.37 -24.91 -38.11
N THR A 6 15.17 -25.85 -37.59
CA THR A 6 15.06 -26.30 -36.20
C THR A 6 16.08 -25.66 -35.25
N THR A 7 17.10 -24.97 -35.75
CA THR A 7 18.15 -24.35 -34.92
C THR A 7 17.82 -22.92 -34.47
N GLY A 8 16.92 -22.21 -35.15
CA GLY A 8 16.55 -20.83 -34.79
C GLY A 8 15.57 -20.73 -33.62
N ILE A 9 14.71 -21.72 -33.42
CA ILE A 9 13.67 -21.70 -32.37
C ILE A 9 14.27 -21.98 -30.98
N ALA A 10 15.30 -22.83 -30.90
CA ALA A 10 15.94 -23.18 -29.64
C ALA A 10 16.71 -22.01 -29.01
N ALA A 11 17.31 -21.14 -29.82
CA ALA A 11 18.06 -19.98 -29.33
C ALA A 11 17.14 -18.90 -28.73
N CYS A 12 15.98 -18.65 -29.35
CA CYS A 12 14.99 -17.69 -28.84
C CYS A 12 14.32 -18.18 -27.55
N ALA A 13 14.05 -19.49 -27.43
CA ALA A 13 13.49 -20.07 -26.20
C ALA A 13 14.47 -19.99 -25.02
N ALA A 14 15.77 -20.18 -25.27
CA ALA A 14 16.81 -20.03 -24.25
C ALA A 14 16.93 -18.57 -23.76
N LEU A 15 16.86 -17.59 -24.67
CA LEU A 15 16.89 -16.17 -24.29
C LEU A 15 15.64 -15.74 -23.49
N LEU A 16 14.46 -16.25 -23.83
CA LEU A 16 13.23 -16.01 -23.06
C LEU A 16 13.25 -16.69 -21.69
N ALA A 17 13.85 -17.88 -21.59
CA ALA A 17 14.01 -18.57 -20.31
C ALA A 17 15.01 -17.86 -19.37
N VAL A 18 16.08 -17.28 -19.91
CA VAL A 18 17.02 -16.44 -19.14
C VAL A 18 16.36 -15.12 -18.73
N ALA A 19 15.53 -14.50 -19.59
CA ALA A 19 14.75 -13.30 -19.23
C ALA A 19 13.66 -13.58 -18.18
N ALA A 20 13.05 -14.76 -18.19
CA ALA A 20 12.11 -15.18 -17.15
C ALA A 20 12.83 -15.43 -15.82
N LEU A 21 14.07 -15.95 -15.83
CA LEU A 21 14.87 -16.13 -14.62
C LEU A 21 15.38 -14.80 -14.03
N THR A 22 15.72 -13.81 -14.87
CA THR A 22 16.07 -12.46 -14.38
C THR A 22 14.86 -11.66 -13.90
N GLY A 23 13.64 -12.02 -14.31
CA GLY A 23 12.38 -11.45 -13.81
C GLY A 23 11.95 -11.99 -12.44
N CYS A 24 12.39 -13.20 -12.07
CA CYS A 24 12.08 -13.83 -10.78
C CYS A 24 13.12 -13.57 -9.69
N ASN A 25 14.33 -13.09 -10.04
CA ASN A 25 15.28 -12.55 -9.07
C ASN A 25 15.15 -11.02 -9.01
N ARG A 26 13.94 -10.52 -8.69
CA ARG A 26 13.88 -9.24 -7.97
C ARG A 26 14.43 -9.55 -6.59
N GLU A 27 15.77 -9.61 -6.53
CA GLU A 27 16.55 -9.53 -5.33
C GLU A 27 15.90 -8.42 -4.51
N SER A 28 15.19 -8.86 -3.49
CA SER A 28 14.77 -7.99 -2.41
C SER A 28 16.09 -7.64 -1.76
N ASN A 29 16.75 -6.59 -2.28
CA ASN A 29 17.89 -5.93 -1.66
C ASN A 29 17.42 -5.38 -0.31
N GLY A 30 17.23 -6.30 0.63
CA GLY A 30 17.05 -6.07 2.03
C GLY A 30 18.40 -5.68 2.59
N ALA A 31 18.73 -4.40 2.46
CA ALA A 31 19.65 -3.64 3.31
C ALA A 31 19.92 -2.28 2.63
N GLY A 32 18.92 -1.41 2.55
CA GLY A 32 19.11 -0.09 1.96
C GLY A 32 17.87 0.79 1.97
N GLY A 33 17.59 1.42 3.12
CA GLY A 33 16.96 2.75 3.21
C GLY A 33 15.72 3.03 2.35
N GLY A 34 14.82 2.06 2.17
CA GLY A 34 13.57 2.29 1.46
C GLY A 34 12.60 3.10 2.31
N LYS A 35 12.18 4.28 1.83
CA LYS A 35 11.19 5.09 2.55
C LYS A 35 9.84 4.37 2.58
N VAL A 36 9.13 4.42 3.70
CA VAL A 36 7.75 3.92 3.82
C VAL A 36 6.75 5.07 3.66
N GLY A 37 5.66 4.84 2.94
CA GLY A 37 4.51 5.73 2.96
C GLY A 37 3.63 5.43 4.17
N ILE A 38 3.10 6.45 4.85
CA ILE A 38 2.21 6.27 5.98
C ILE A 38 0.99 7.15 5.76
N ASP A 39 -0.17 6.52 5.56
CA ASP A 39 -1.46 7.22 5.46
C ASP A 39 -2.23 7.13 6.77
N MET A 40 -2.56 8.31 7.30
CA MET A 40 -3.43 8.42 8.46
C MET A 40 -4.91 8.46 8.05
N PRO A 41 -5.79 7.77 8.79
CA PRO A 41 -7.22 7.77 8.46
C PRO A 41 -7.91 9.08 8.81
N ARG A 42 -7.40 9.82 9.80
CA ARG A 42 -7.89 11.15 10.23
C ARG A 42 -6.88 11.78 11.19
N THR A 43 -7.07 13.06 11.53
CA THR A 43 -6.20 13.84 12.44
C THR A 43 -6.99 14.71 13.43
N ASP A 44 -8.28 14.45 13.59
CA ASP A 44 -9.23 15.32 14.31
C ASP A 44 -9.61 14.79 15.71
N THR A 45 -8.95 13.75 16.21
CA THR A 45 -9.11 13.28 17.60
C THR A 45 -7.79 13.13 18.30
N ASP A 46 -7.80 13.24 19.62
CA ASP A 46 -6.65 13.11 20.52
C ASP A 46 -5.79 11.87 20.24
N PHE A 47 -6.43 10.72 19.98
CA PHE A 47 -5.72 9.50 19.62
C PHE A 47 -4.90 9.68 18.33
N TRP A 48 -5.51 10.15 17.25
CA TRP A 48 -4.84 10.29 15.97
C TRP A 48 -3.81 11.42 15.96
N ASN A 49 -4.05 12.50 16.71
CA ASN A 49 -3.07 13.57 16.92
C ASN A 49 -1.84 13.07 17.67
N SER A 50 -2.03 12.35 18.78
CA SER A 50 -0.91 11.78 19.55
C SER A 50 -0.17 10.70 18.76
N TYR A 51 -0.87 9.91 17.94
CA TYR A 51 -0.25 8.94 17.04
C TYR A 51 0.61 9.60 15.95
N GLN A 52 0.13 10.68 15.33
CA GLN A 52 0.92 11.46 14.37
C GLN A 52 2.22 11.98 15.00
N GLN A 53 2.12 12.61 16.17
CA GLN A 53 3.28 13.13 16.88
C GLN A 53 4.28 12.03 17.27
N TYR A 54 3.79 10.83 17.58
CA TYR A 54 4.64 9.67 17.84
C TYR A 54 5.39 9.24 16.58
N LEU A 55 4.71 9.18 15.43
CA LEU A 55 5.32 8.86 14.15
C LEU A 55 6.37 9.90 13.73
N GLU A 56 6.03 11.19 13.81
CA GLU A 56 6.94 12.31 13.51
C GLU A 56 8.22 12.21 14.34
N LYS A 57 8.10 11.99 15.66
CA LYS A 57 9.28 11.78 16.53
C LYS A 57 10.13 10.58 16.12
N GLY A 58 9.51 9.50 15.63
CA GLY A 58 10.23 8.33 15.11
C GLY A 58 10.95 8.61 13.80
N ILE A 59 10.35 9.42 12.93
CA ILE A 59 10.92 9.84 11.65
C ILE A 59 12.10 10.79 11.88
N ASP A 60 11.94 11.80 12.74
CA ASP A 60 12.97 12.80 13.06
C ASP A 60 14.21 12.17 13.71
N LYS A 61 13.99 11.13 14.53
CA LYS A 61 15.08 10.35 15.14
C LYS A 61 15.76 9.38 14.17
N GLY A 62 15.26 9.26 12.94
CA GLY A 62 15.73 8.30 11.95
C GLY A 62 15.39 6.85 12.26
N THR A 63 14.54 6.60 13.27
CA THR A 63 14.06 5.25 13.62
C THR A 63 13.23 4.65 12.50
N VAL A 64 12.52 5.49 11.74
CA VAL A 64 11.75 5.09 10.55
C VAL A 64 12.14 5.99 9.39
N SER A 65 12.59 5.40 8.29
CA SER A 65 12.74 6.13 7.03
C SER A 65 11.39 6.20 6.35
N ALA A 66 10.69 7.34 6.46
CA ALA A 66 9.36 7.53 5.88
C ALA A 66 9.33 8.66 4.84
N LEU A 67 8.37 8.59 3.93
CA LEU A 67 7.89 9.73 3.16
C LEU A 67 7.04 10.64 4.06
N PRO A 68 6.76 11.88 3.65
CA PRO A 68 5.85 12.76 4.38
C PRO A 68 4.52 12.06 4.66
N LEU A 69 3.99 12.24 5.87
CA LEU A 69 2.72 11.64 6.29
C LEU A 69 1.57 12.18 5.42
N SER A 70 0.66 11.31 4.99
CA SER A 70 -0.59 11.69 4.32
C SER A 70 -1.80 11.47 5.22
N ASN A 71 -2.95 12.02 4.82
CA ASN A 71 -4.21 11.83 5.53
C ASN A 71 -5.35 11.60 4.53
N SER A 72 -5.98 10.43 4.59
CA SER A 72 -7.12 10.05 3.74
C SER A 72 -8.46 10.60 4.23
N GLN A 73 -8.55 11.09 5.47
CA GLN A 73 -9.78 11.62 6.07
C GLN A 73 -10.98 10.66 6.01
N ASN A 74 -10.72 9.35 6.05
CA ASN A 74 -11.68 8.26 5.89
C ASN A 74 -12.34 8.19 4.51
N ASP A 75 -11.71 8.79 3.50
CA ASP A 75 -12.13 8.73 2.11
C ASP A 75 -11.26 7.72 1.35
N ILE A 76 -11.90 6.70 0.78
CA ILE A 76 -11.22 5.61 0.04
C ILE A 76 -10.56 6.15 -1.23
N GLY A 77 -11.18 7.12 -1.91
CA GLY A 77 -10.60 7.76 -3.09
C GLY A 77 -9.32 8.52 -2.76
N LYS A 78 -9.30 9.27 -1.66
CA LYS A 78 -8.08 9.92 -1.15
C LYS A 78 -7.01 8.91 -0.73
N LEU A 79 -7.40 7.82 -0.07
CA LEU A 79 -6.46 6.75 0.27
C LEU A 79 -5.78 6.18 -0.98
N VAL A 80 -6.53 5.87 -2.03
CA VAL A 80 -5.99 5.36 -3.30
C VAL A 80 -5.05 6.38 -3.93
N ALA A 81 -5.43 7.67 -3.96
CA ALA A 81 -4.58 8.74 -4.48
C ALA A 81 -3.27 8.87 -3.70
N ASN A 82 -3.32 8.79 -2.36
CA ASN A 82 -2.15 8.87 -1.50
C ASN A 82 -1.20 7.66 -1.71
N VAL A 83 -1.75 6.45 -1.84
CA VAL A 83 -0.97 5.23 -2.15
C VAL A 83 -0.26 5.37 -3.49
N GLN A 84 -0.93 5.91 -4.50
CA GLN A 84 -0.31 6.16 -5.81
C GLN A 84 0.84 7.17 -5.67
N ALA A 85 0.61 8.29 -4.98
CA ALA A 85 1.64 9.29 -4.74
C ALA A 85 2.85 8.73 -3.97
N PHE A 86 2.65 7.82 -3.02
CA PHE A 86 3.74 7.14 -2.32
C PHE A 86 4.52 6.19 -3.24
N THR A 87 3.81 5.47 -4.11
CA THR A 87 4.43 4.55 -5.09
C THR A 87 5.31 5.35 -6.06
N ASP A 88 4.81 6.48 -6.57
CA ASP A 88 5.54 7.36 -7.47
C ASP A 88 6.78 7.98 -6.81
N GLN A 89 6.72 8.24 -5.50
CA GLN A 89 7.85 8.71 -4.68
C GLN A 89 8.83 7.60 -4.29
N GLY A 90 8.60 6.35 -4.72
CA GLY A 90 9.49 5.22 -4.49
C GLY A 90 9.32 4.53 -3.13
N ALA A 91 8.13 4.64 -2.51
CA ALA A 91 7.84 3.93 -1.28
C ALA A 91 8.04 2.42 -1.43
N LYS A 92 8.74 1.79 -0.47
CA LYS A 92 8.95 0.33 -0.45
C LYS A 92 7.83 -0.42 0.26
N ALA A 93 7.12 0.25 1.15
CA ALA A 93 5.92 -0.25 1.80
C ALA A 93 4.99 0.94 2.11
N VAL A 94 3.69 0.68 2.16
CA VAL A 94 2.70 1.66 2.60
C VAL A 94 1.96 1.09 3.80
N ILE A 95 2.03 1.80 4.93
CA ILE A 95 1.23 1.51 6.12
C ILE A 95 -0.11 2.22 5.92
N MET A 96 -1.19 1.43 5.88
CA MET A 96 -2.55 1.92 5.68
C MET A 96 -3.43 1.53 6.87
N ALA A 97 -4.22 2.47 7.37
CA ALA A 97 -5.29 2.21 8.34
C ALA A 97 -6.66 2.48 7.70
N PRO A 98 -7.19 1.58 6.86
CA PRO A 98 -8.48 1.80 6.19
C PRO A 98 -9.63 1.84 7.21
N ARG A 99 -10.42 2.92 7.18
CA ARG A 99 -11.71 2.99 7.90
C ARG A 99 -12.84 2.62 6.95
N THR A 100 -13.67 1.67 7.37
CA THR A 100 -15.03 1.50 6.85
C THR A 100 -15.99 2.40 7.64
N PRO A 101 -16.94 3.13 7.02
CA PRO A 101 -17.80 4.07 7.74
C PRO A 101 -18.78 3.38 8.72
N GLY A 102 -18.81 3.90 9.96
CA GLY A 102 -19.99 4.14 10.79
C GLY A 102 -20.68 2.97 11.51
N PRO A 103 -21.16 3.17 12.76
CA PRO A 103 -21.89 2.14 13.50
C PRO A 103 -23.16 1.75 12.73
N SER A 104 -23.32 0.45 12.48
CA SER A 104 -24.64 -0.11 12.21
C SER A 104 -25.58 0.43 13.28
N PRO A 105 -26.72 1.05 12.90
CA PRO A 105 -27.61 1.63 13.88
C PRO A 105 -27.97 0.52 14.87
N PRO A 106 -27.94 0.81 16.19
CA PRO A 106 -28.08 -0.24 17.19
C PRO A 106 -29.38 -0.99 16.92
N PRO A 107 -29.43 -2.32 17.15
CA PRO A 107 -30.50 -3.18 16.66
C PRO A 107 -31.91 -2.67 17.04
N TRP A 108 -32.05 -1.92 18.14
CA TRP A 108 -33.30 -1.30 18.58
C TRP A 108 -33.87 -0.22 17.64
N SER A 109 -33.06 0.41 16.79
CA SER A 109 -33.52 1.39 15.80
C SER A 109 -34.44 0.77 14.73
N SER A 110 -34.21 -0.51 14.40
CA SER A 110 -35.08 -1.31 13.53
C SER A 110 -36.37 -1.74 14.24
N TRP A 111 -36.30 -1.99 15.56
CA TRP A 111 -37.46 -2.31 16.40
C TRP A 111 -38.38 -1.10 16.61
N ARG A 112 -37.81 0.10 16.79
CA ARG A 112 -38.58 1.34 16.97
C ARG A 112 -39.40 1.69 15.73
N ARG A 113 -38.86 1.46 14.52
CA ARG A 113 -39.62 1.61 13.26
C ARG A 113 -40.74 0.58 13.07
N ARG A 114 -40.63 -0.61 13.66
CA ARG A 114 -41.67 -1.66 13.59
C ARG A 114 -42.74 -1.55 14.69
N ARG A 115 -42.54 -0.72 15.72
CA ARG A 115 -43.47 -0.54 16.85
C ARG A 115 -44.19 0.82 16.86
N SER A 116 -44.05 1.63 15.82
CA SER A 116 -44.91 2.81 15.64
C SER A 116 -46.20 2.36 14.95
N PRO A 117 -47.38 2.48 15.61
CA PRO A 117 -48.68 2.23 14.98
C PRO A 117 -49.02 3.27 13.90
#